data_AF-R5A6X2-F1
#
_entry.id   AF-R5A6X2-F1
#
_cell.length_a   1.000
_cell.length_b   1.000
_cell.length_c   1.000
_cell.angle_alpha   90.00
_cell.angle_beta   90.00
_cell.angle_gamma   90.00
#
_symmetry.space_group_name_H-M   'P 1'
#
loop_
_entity.id
_entity.type
_entity.pdbx_description
1 polymer ?
#
loop_
_entity_poly.entity_id
_entity_poly.type
_entity_poly.pdbx_seq_one_letter_code
_entity_poly.pdbx_strand_id
1 'polypeptide(L)' 'MGWFRKKKKQTLFGGNIQPSCIYCQHNSAKEGEVVCALRQTPQDDSCKKYQYDPLRREPKVAPSLRTSQFRPEDFQL' A
#
# COMPACT_ATOMS: atom_id res chain seq x y z
N MET A 1 -6.22 -16.69 35.64
CA MET A 1 -6.55 -16.67 34.20
C MET A 1 -5.78 -15.52 33.54
N GLY A 2 -4.67 -15.81 32.86
CA GLY A 2 -3.73 -14.80 32.37
C GLY A 2 -4.22 -14.15 31.07
N TRP A 3 -4.63 -12.89 31.14
CA TRP A 3 -4.87 -12.06 29.95
C TRP A 3 -3.54 -11.61 29.35
N PHE A 4 -2.94 -12.44 28.51
CA PHE A 4 -1.84 -12.03 27.66
C PHE A 4 -2.35 -11.03 26.61
N ARG A 5 -2.37 -9.74 26.95
CA ARG A 5 -2.57 -8.66 25.97
C ARG A 5 -1.37 -8.66 25.01
N LYS A 6 -1.56 -9.21 23.81
CA LYS A 6 -0.60 -9.04 22.71
C LYS A 6 -0.40 -7.54 22.47
N LYS A 7 0.83 -7.04 22.66
CA LYS A 7 1.23 -5.70 22.24
C LYS A 7 0.94 -5.56 20.74
N LYS A 8 0.16 -4.54 20.35
CA LYS A 8 0.01 -4.17 18.94
C LYS A 8 1.40 -3.81 18.42
N LYS A 9 1.90 -4.58 17.45
CA LYS A 9 3.10 -4.20 16.68
C LYS A 9 2.77 -2.92 15.93
N GLN A 10 3.46 -1.84 16.26
CA GLN A 10 3.45 -0.63 15.45
C GLN A 10 4.15 -0.98 14.13
N THR A 11 3.42 -0.89 13.02
CA THR A 11 4.01 -1.12 11.70
C THR A 11 4.81 0.12 11.32
N LEU A 12 6.05 -0.06 10.83
CA LEU A 12 6.90 1.06 10.40
C LEU A 12 6.28 1.84 9.24
N PHE A 13 5.38 1.20 8.49
CA PHE A 13 4.65 1.79 7.38
C PHE A 13 3.17 1.35 7.40
N GLY A 14 2.29 2.18 6.84
CA GLY A 14 0.92 1.78 6.51
C GLY A 14 -0.13 1.82 7.63
N GLY A 15 0.14 2.44 8.78
CA GLY A 15 -0.79 2.49 9.91
C GLY A 15 -2.14 3.19 9.65
N ASN A 16 -2.22 4.03 8.61
CA ASN A 16 -3.43 4.78 8.21
C ASN A 16 -3.96 4.39 6.82
N ILE A 17 -3.55 3.24 6.28
CA ILE A 17 -3.98 2.81 4.94
C ILE A 17 -5.21 1.92 5.08
N GLN A 18 -6.22 2.17 4.25
CA GLN A 18 -7.39 1.30 4.17
C GLN A 18 -6.94 -0.09 3.66
N PRO A 19 -7.25 -1.18 4.39
CA PRO A 19 -6.75 -2.51 4.05
C PRO A 19 -7.39 -2.98 2.73
N SER A 20 -6.57 -3.40 1.77
CA SER A 20 -7.04 -3.90 0.48
C SER A 20 -6.24 -5.12 0.03
N CYS A 21 -6.92 -6.15 -0.48
CA CYS A 21 -6.26 -7.35 -1.02
C CYS A 21 -5.30 -7.06 -2.18
N ILE A 22 -5.44 -5.92 -2.86
CA ILE A 22 -4.48 -5.46 -3.89
C ILE A 22 -3.07 -5.36 -3.28
N TYR A 23 -2.98 -4.82 -2.07
CA TYR A 23 -1.72 -4.63 -1.33
C TYR A 23 -1.39 -5.78 -0.39
N CYS A 24 -2.04 -6.94 -0.54
CA CYS A 24 -1.79 -8.09 0.32
C CYS A 24 -0.55 -8.86 -0.16
N GLN A 25 0.34 -9.23 0.76
CA GLN A 25 1.50 -10.08 0.48
C GLN A 25 1.11 -11.42 -0.20
N HIS A 26 -0.11 -11.90 0.05
CA HIS A 26 -0.63 -13.15 -0.49
C HIS A 26 -1.34 -13.04 -1.83
N ASN A 27 -1.40 -11.84 -2.43
CA ASN A 27 -1.96 -11.70 -3.78
C ASN A 27 -0.94 -12.26 -4.80
N SER A 28 -1.31 -13.17 -5.70
CA SER A 28 -0.38 -13.79 -6.66
C SER A 28 -0.59 -13.29 -8.09
N ALA A 29 -1.46 -12.30 -8.29
CA ALA A 29 -1.73 -11.73 -9.61
C ALA A 29 -0.53 -10.91 -10.13
N LYS A 30 -0.40 -10.87 -11.46
CA LYS A 30 0.50 -9.96 -12.17
C LYS A 30 -0.38 -8.87 -12.78
N GLU A 31 -0.34 -7.68 -12.14
CA GLU A 31 -0.95 -6.42 -12.60
C GLU A 31 -2.49 -6.37 -12.62
N GLY A 32 -3.05 -5.39 -11.90
CA GLY A 32 -4.48 -5.02 -11.94
C GLY A 32 -5.47 -6.01 -11.29
N GLU A 33 -5.15 -7.30 -11.28
CA GLU A 33 -6.00 -8.33 -10.70
C GLU A 33 -5.62 -8.67 -9.25
N VAL A 34 -6.55 -9.34 -8.55
CA VAL A 34 -6.34 -9.82 -7.18
C VAL A 34 -6.64 -11.30 -7.14
N VAL A 35 -5.59 -12.11 -6.98
CA VAL A 35 -5.71 -13.57 -6.84
C VAL A 35 -5.14 -13.97 -5.50
N CYS A 36 -5.96 -14.44 -4.56
CA CYS A 36 -5.46 -14.84 -3.25
C CYS A 36 -4.82 -16.23 -3.31
N ALA A 37 -3.50 -16.33 -3.11
CA ALA A 37 -2.79 -17.62 -3.03
C ALA A 37 -3.31 -18.52 -1.89
N LEU A 38 -3.90 -17.92 -0.86
CA LEU A 38 -4.48 -18.63 0.29
C LEU A 38 -5.97 -18.98 0.10
N ARG A 39 -6.55 -18.68 -1.08
CA ARG A 39 -7.96 -18.93 -1.41
C ARG A 39 -8.94 -18.40 -0.35
N GLN A 40 -8.59 -17.26 0.25
CA GLN A 40 -9.46 -16.59 1.22
C GLN A 40 -10.46 -15.71 0.47
N THR A 41 -11.72 -15.80 0.85
CA THR A 41 -12.75 -14.89 0.36
C THR A 41 -12.62 -13.54 1.09
N PRO A 42 -12.65 -12.41 0.37
CA PRO A 42 -12.82 -11.09 0.98
C PRO A 42 -14.16 -11.04 1.72
N GLN A 43 -14.18 -10.49 2.94
CA GLN A 43 -15.43 -10.24 3.67
C GLN A 43 -15.88 -8.78 3.53
N ASP A 44 -14.90 -7.87 3.51
CA ASP A 44 -15.06 -6.44 3.25
C ASP A 44 -14.00 -6.02 2.22
N ASP A 45 -13.18 -5.02 2.54
CA ASP A 45 -12.09 -4.53 1.69
C ASP A 45 -10.87 -5.48 1.67
N SER A 46 -10.74 -6.38 2.66
CA SER A 46 -9.59 -7.26 2.79
C SER A 46 -9.96 -8.67 3.26
N CYS A 47 -9.05 -9.63 3.03
CA CYS A 47 -9.22 -11.00 3.46
C CYS A 47 -8.80 -11.19 4.93
N LYS A 48 -9.31 -12.24 5.58
CA LYS A 48 -9.03 -12.54 6.99
C LYS A 48 -7.54 -12.68 7.34
N LYS A 49 -6.72 -13.07 6.36
CA LYS A 49 -5.26 -13.20 6.49
C LYS A 49 -4.51 -12.04 5.83
N TYR A 50 -5.12 -10.86 5.76
CA TYR A 50 -4.49 -9.70 5.16
C TYR A 50 -3.15 -9.36 5.83
N GLN A 51 -2.13 -9.16 5.01
CA GLN A 51 -0.81 -8.69 5.42
C GLN A 51 -0.34 -7.66 4.40
N TYR A 52 -0.10 -6.42 4.86
CA TYR A 52 0.32 -5.33 3.99
C TYR A 52 1.73 -5.60 3.42
N ASP A 53 1.84 -5.51 2.10
CA ASP A 53 3.11 -5.59 1.37
C ASP A 53 3.39 -4.23 0.71
N PRO A 54 4.33 -3.43 1.27
CA PRO A 54 4.67 -2.11 0.73
C PRO A 54 5.14 -2.13 -0.72
N LEU A 55 5.72 -3.24 -1.20
CA LEU A 55 6.27 -3.35 -2.55
C LEU A 55 5.19 -3.43 -3.63
N ARG A 56 3.95 -3.74 -3.24
CA ARG A 56 2.80 -3.78 -4.15
C ARG A 56 2.18 -2.42 -4.41
N ARG A 57 2.61 -1.41 -3.66
CA ARG A 57 2.11 -0.07 -3.85
C ARG A 57 2.95 0.59 -4.94
N GLU A 58 2.34 0.76 -6.10
CA GLU A 58 2.92 1.63 -7.13
C GLU A 58 2.96 3.07 -6.61
N PRO A 59 4.14 3.72 -6.60
CA PRO A 59 4.25 5.14 -6.32
C PRO A 59 3.41 5.93 -7.33
N LYS A 60 2.79 7.03 -6.89
CA LYS A 60 2.13 7.94 -7.82
C LYS A 60 3.19 8.50 -8.76
N VAL A 61 2.90 8.46 -10.06
CA VAL A 61 3.76 9.05 -11.07
C VAL A 61 3.93 10.54 -10.74
N ALA A 62 5.16 11.02 -10.77
CA ALA A 62 5.44 12.43 -10.57
C ALA A 62 4.70 13.26 -11.64
N PRO A 63 4.16 14.44 -11.28
CA PRO A 63 3.53 15.30 -12.26
C PRO A 63 4.52 15.65 -13.38
N SER A 64 4.01 15.85 -14.59
CA SER A 64 4.86 16.28 -15.70
C SER A 64 5.51 17.63 -15.38
N LEU A 65 6.81 17.72 -15.64
CA LEU A 65 7.54 18.98 -15.50
C LEU A 65 7.02 19.97 -16.54
N ARG A 66 6.47 21.09 -16.08
CA ARG A 66 5.96 22.16 -16.93
C ARG A 66 7.10 23.09 -17.35
N THR A 67 8.05 22.58 -18.12
CA THR A 67 9.27 23.32 -18.52
C THR A 67 8.99 24.63 -19.26
N SER A 68 7.84 24.77 -19.92
CA SER A 68 7.42 26.02 -20.57
C SER A 68 6.99 27.13 -19.60
N GLN A 69 6.72 26.80 -18.33
CA GLN A 69 6.21 27.75 -17.33
C GLN A 69 7.30 28.35 -16.46
N PHE A 70 8.50 27.77 -16.47
CA PHE A 70 9.61 28.20 -15.62
C PHE A 70 10.69 28.84 -16.47
N ARG A 71 11.21 29.98 -16.01
CA ARG A 71 12.34 30.65 -16.62
C ARG A 71 13.60 30.46 -15.77
N PRO A 72 14.81 30.58 -16.34
CA PRO A 72 16.06 30.44 -15.59
C PRO A 72 16.16 31.40 -14.39
N GLU A 73 15.53 32.57 -14.47
CA GLU A 73 15.52 33.56 -13.41
C GLU A 73 14.74 33.10 -12.17
N ASP A 74 13.75 32.19 -12.32
CA ASP A 74 12.97 31.64 -11.22
C ASP A 74 13.80 30.75 -10.27
N PHE A 75 15.03 30.39 -10.68
CA PHE A 75 15.94 29.51 -9.95
C PHE A 75 17.19 30.22 -9.40
N GLN A 76 17.25 31.55 -9.47
CA GLN A 76 18.34 32.33 -8.89
C GLN A 76 18.05 32.63 -7.41
N LEU A 77 19.09 32.54 -6.58
CA LEU A 77 19.06 32.67 -5.12
C LEU A 77 19.41 34.09 -4.65
#